data_AF-A0A6B2UYW7-F1
#
_entry.id   AF-A0A6B2UYW7-F1
#
_cell.length_a   1.000
_cell.length_b   1.000
_cell.length_c   1.000
_cell.angle_alpha   90.00
_cell.angle_beta   90.00
_cell.angle_gamma   90.00
#
_symmetry.space_group_name_H-M   'P 1'
#
loop_
_entity.id
_entity.type
_entity.pdbx_description
1 polymer ?
#
loop_
_entity_poly.entity_id
_entity_poly.type
_entity_poly.pdbx_seq_one_letter_code
_entity_poly.pdbx_strand_id
1 'polypeptide(L)'
;AGDLLAALGLPVPPGAAEDDLSQALRTALAERRVLLLLDDAAGAEQVDPLLPDNADCLLVAVSRGPLTGIADVRPCTLGGLDAKSGVELLAQHIDPVRITVDPRAAESLVEVCQGQPAALTLAGGWLAARPKAAVSDLAKQLHADLDEGAVLDRVLRFVHDSLPGSAARVLRLLALAPAGAVDPQTASALAGCSLESARDLLDDFAALGLLRTVASPLPSYEVPGCLHPALAALAERLERPAELQLARARMLERTVRLLQSCRAITETDSAETRERLGSLPPGLRFPHPRAADQWLRAR
;
A
#
# COMPACT_ATOMS: atom_id res chain seq x y z
N ALA A 1 -7.27 7.84 19.59
CA ALA A 1 -8.42 7.81 20.54
C ALA A 1 -9.75 8.30 19.94
N GLY A 2 -9.79 9.45 19.27
CA GLY A 2 -11.02 10.00 18.68
C GLY A 2 -11.76 9.03 17.74
N ASP A 3 -11.05 8.42 16.80
CA ASP A 3 -11.66 7.46 15.86
C ASP A 3 -12.23 6.22 16.58
N LEU A 4 -11.59 5.76 17.66
CA LEU A 4 -12.07 4.64 18.47
C LEU A 4 -13.36 5.00 19.22
N LEU A 5 -13.44 6.22 19.77
CA LEU A 5 -14.67 6.72 20.39
C LEU A 5 -15.82 6.83 19.36
N ALA A 6 -15.52 7.35 18.17
CA ALA A 6 -16.50 7.42 17.08
C ALA A 6 -16.98 6.01 16.67
N ALA A 7 -16.07 5.03 16.58
CA ALA A 7 -16.41 3.63 16.30
C ALA A 7 -17.29 2.99 17.39
N LEU A 8 -17.15 3.43 18.65
CA LEU A 8 -18.02 3.03 19.77
C LEU A 8 -19.37 3.79 19.81
N GLY A 9 -19.61 4.71 18.85
CA GLY A 9 -20.81 5.54 18.81
C GLY A 9 -20.84 6.64 19.87
N LEU A 10 -19.68 7.03 20.40
CA LEU A 10 -19.55 8.03 21.45
C LEU A 10 -19.16 9.40 20.87
N PRO A 11 -19.57 10.49 21.52
CA PRO A 11 -19.26 11.83 21.07
C PRO A 11 -17.75 12.10 21.15
N VAL A 12 -17.21 12.71 20.10
CA VAL A 12 -15.82 13.20 20.04
C VAL A 12 -15.87 14.73 20.04
N PRO A 13 -15.53 15.40 21.15
CA PRO A 13 -15.58 16.86 21.19
C PRO A 13 -14.56 17.46 20.21
N PRO A 14 -14.96 18.42 19.37
CA PRO A 14 -14.04 19.06 18.44
C PRO A 14 -12.96 19.83 19.21
N GLY A 15 -11.70 19.58 18.88
CA GLY A 15 -10.55 20.25 19.52
C GLY A 15 -10.21 19.73 20.92
N ALA A 16 -10.76 18.58 21.34
CA ALA A 16 -10.35 17.92 22.59
C ALA A 16 -8.84 17.58 22.56
N ALA A 17 -8.18 17.72 23.71
CA ALA A 17 -6.80 17.28 23.85
C ALA A 17 -6.70 15.76 23.76
N GLU A 18 -5.54 15.25 23.35
CA GLU A 18 -5.32 13.81 23.17
C GLU A 18 -5.49 13.03 24.48
N ASP A 19 -5.07 13.62 25.60
CA ASP A 19 -5.24 13.06 26.94
C ASP A 19 -6.72 12.91 27.31
N ASP A 20 -7.55 13.93 27.02
CA ASP A 20 -8.99 13.91 27.30
C ASP A 20 -9.69 12.80 26.50
N LEU A 21 -9.34 12.66 25.23
CA LEU A 21 -9.88 11.62 24.35
C LEU A 21 -9.46 10.22 24.84
N SER A 22 -8.22 10.07 25.29
CA SER A 22 -7.71 8.80 25.83
C SER A 22 -8.41 8.42 27.14
N GLN A 23 -8.63 9.38 28.04
CA GLN A 23 -9.39 9.16 29.27
C GLN A 23 -10.86 8.79 29.00
N ALA A 24 -11.50 9.50 28.07
CA ALA A 24 -12.88 9.19 27.65
C ALA A 24 -12.98 7.79 27.06
N LEU A 25 -12.00 7.39 26.24
CA LEU A 25 -11.93 6.04 25.67
C LEU A 25 -11.76 4.98 26.78
N ARG A 26 -10.83 5.15 27.72
CA ARG A 26 -10.64 4.22 28.84
C ARG A 26 -11.91 4.07 29.67
N THR A 27 -12.59 5.17 29.95
CA THR A 27 -13.89 5.18 30.66
C THR A 27 -14.94 4.39 29.88
N ALA A 28 -15.00 4.57 28.56
CA ALA A 28 -15.92 3.84 27.70
C ALA A 28 -15.64 2.32 27.65
N LEU A 29 -14.37 1.93 27.73
CA LEU A 29 -13.93 0.52 27.71
C LEU A 29 -14.12 -0.19 29.05
N ALA A 30 -14.22 0.56 30.16
CA ALA A 30 -14.33 0.02 31.52
C ALA A 30 -15.48 -0.98 31.72
N GLU A 31 -16.58 -0.81 31.00
CA GLU A 31 -17.78 -1.67 31.11
C GLU A 31 -18.05 -2.51 29.85
N ARG A 32 -17.08 -2.59 28.93
CA ARG A 32 -17.26 -3.26 27.63
C ARG A 32 -16.29 -4.40 27.43
N ARG A 33 -16.74 -5.40 26.67
CA ARG A 33 -15.89 -6.48 26.17
C ARG A 33 -15.49 -6.15 24.73
N VAL A 34 -14.26 -5.67 24.53
CA VAL A 34 -13.78 -5.14 23.24
C VAL A 34 -12.42 -5.75 22.88
N LEU A 35 -12.25 -6.06 21.59
CA LEU A 35 -10.93 -6.31 20.99
C LEU A 35 -10.49 -5.03 20.27
N LEU A 36 -9.36 -4.47 20.69
CA LEU A 36 -8.70 -3.34 20.02
C LEU A 36 -7.54 -3.88 19.20
N LEU A 37 -7.52 -3.56 17.91
CA LEU A 37 -6.39 -3.83 17.02
C LEU A 37 -5.76 -2.49 16.62
N LEU A 38 -4.51 -2.28 17.02
CA LEU A 38 -3.70 -1.14 16.61
C LEU A 38 -2.67 -1.63 15.60
N ASP A 39 -2.87 -1.30 14.33
CA ASP A 39 -1.94 -1.66 13.27
C ASP A 39 -0.90 -0.55 13.06
N ASP A 40 0.35 -0.95 12.79
CA ASP A 40 1.50 -0.07 12.57
C ASP A 40 1.79 0.95 13.69
N ALA A 41 1.74 0.51 14.94
CA ALA A 41 2.15 1.33 16.09
C ALA A 41 3.64 1.68 16.01
N ALA A 42 3.95 2.98 16.00
CA ALA A 42 5.31 3.49 15.89
C ALA A 42 6.09 3.34 17.21
N GLY A 43 5.39 3.39 18.34
CA GLY A 43 6.01 3.36 19.66
C GLY A 43 5.01 3.14 20.80
N ALA A 44 5.56 2.89 21.99
CA ALA A 44 4.78 2.62 23.19
C ALA A 44 3.91 3.82 23.60
N GLU A 45 4.40 5.03 23.36
CA GLU A 45 3.72 6.29 23.65
C GLU A 45 2.36 6.44 22.93
N GLN A 46 2.15 5.75 21.80
CA GLN A 46 0.86 5.74 21.10
C GLN A 46 -0.12 4.72 21.67
N VAL A 47 0.41 3.63 22.25
CA VAL A 47 -0.38 2.48 22.68
C VAL A 47 -0.73 2.57 24.16
N ASP A 48 0.21 3.00 25.01
CA ASP A 48 0.04 3.12 26.45
C ASP A 48 -1.19 3.96 26.86
N PRO A 49 -1.46 5.13 26.22
CA PRO A 49 -2.66 5.92 26.48
C PRO A 49 -3.99 5.20 26.18
N LEU A 50 -3.95 4.17 25.33
CA LEU A 50 -5.13 3.45 24.84
C LEU A 50 -5.37 2.12 25.56
N LEU A 51 -4.48 1.74 26.49
CA LEU A 51 -4.62 0.49 27.23
C LEU A 51 -5.90 0.51 28.08
N PRO A 52 -6.74 -0.53 27.97
CA PRO A 52 -7.91 -0.68 28.81
C PRO A 52 -7.53 -1.21 30.20
N ASP A 53 -8.12 -0.63 31.25
CA ASP A 53 -8.00 -1.15 32.62
C ASP A 53 -8.94 -2.36 32.89
N ASN A 54 -9.76 -2.74 31.91
CA ASN A 54 -10.75 -3.80 32.01
C ASN A 54 -10.18 -5.14 31.49
N ALA A 55 -10.22 -6.18 32.34
CA ALA A 55 -9.77 -7.53 32.01
C ALA A 55 -10.58 -8.23 30.90
N ASP A 56 -11.80 -7.76 30.60
CA ASP A 56 -12.62 -8.24 29.48
C ASP A 56 -12.25 -7.59 28.13
N CYS A 57 -11.31 -6.64 28.13
CA CYS A 57 -10.74 -6.09 26.90
C CYS A 57 -9.42 -6.77 26.52
N LEU A 58 -9.19 -6.90 25.22
CA LEU A 58 -7.90 -7.33 24.66
C LEU A 58 -7.40 -6.26 23.70
N LEU A 59 -6.15 -5.82 23.88
CA LEU A 59 -5.46 -4.95 22.93
C LEU A 59 -4.36 -5.74 22.23
N VAL A 60 -4.40 -5.75 20.90
CA VAL A 60 -3.36 -6.30 20.03
C VAL A 60 -2.74 -5.14 19.27
N ALA A 61 -1.45 -4.90 19.48
CA ALA A 61 -0.69 -3.91 18.74
C ALA A 61 0.30 -4.60 17.80
N VAL A 62 0.35 -4.14 16.54
CA VAL A 62 1.33 -4.57 15.55
C VAL A 62 2.36 -3.46 15.40
N SER A 63 3.65 -3.78 15.51
CA SER A 63 4.74 -2.81 15.45
C SER A 63 5.97 -3.43 14.78
N ARG A 64 6.84 -2.58 14.20
CA ARG A 64 8.11 -3.02 13.58
C ARG A 64 9.21 -3.30 14.60
N GLY A 65 9.12 -2.70 15.78
CA GLY A 65 10.07 -2.88 16.88
C GLY A 65 9.38 -3.38 18.14
N PRO A 66 10.15 -3.72 19.18
CA PRO A 66 9.56 -3.99 20.48
C PRO A 66 8.89 -2.72 21.02
N LEU A 67 7.63 -2.83 21.44
CA LEU A 67 6.92 -1.76 22.16
C LEU A 67 7.42 -1.72 23.61
N THR A 68 8.63 -1.22 23.81
CA THR A 68 9.25 -1.09 25.13
C THR A 68 8.61 0.07 25.89
N GLY A 69 8.28 -0.13 27.17
CA GLY A 69 7.71 0.91 28.03
C GLY A 69 6.26 0.66 28.46
N ILE A 70 5.63 -0.39 27.94
CA ILE A 70 4.31 -0.84 28.35
C ILE A 70 4.46 -2.04 29.30
N ALA A 71 3.81 -2.01 30.45
CA ALA A 71 3.78 -3.14 31.37
C ALA A 71 2.91 -4.29 30.81
N ASP A 72 3.22 -5.53 31.21
CA ASP A 72 2.42 -6.73 30.90
C ASP A 72 2.18 -7.04 29.40
N VAL A 73 3.04 -6.53 28.50
CA VAL A 73 3.03 -6.92 27.08
C VAL A 73 3.47 -8.39 26.93
N ARG A 74 2.71 -9.15 26.15
CA ARG A 74 3.11 -10.48 25.67
C ARG A 74 3.61 -10.36 24.23
N PRO A 75 4.93 -10.20 23.99
CA PRO A 75 5.45 -10.01 22.64
C PRO A 75 5.27 -11.30 21.82
N CYS A 76 4.82 -11.14 20.59
CA CYS A 76 4.83 -12.20 19.58
C CYS A 76 5.62 -11.68 18.38
N THR A 77 6.91 -12.02 18.31
CA THR A 77 7.75 -11.65 17.17
C THR A 77 7.38 -12.54 15.99
N LEU A 78 6.90 -11.93 14.91
CA LEU A 78 6.66 -12.63 13.65
C LEU A 78 7.97 -12.72 12.86
N GLY A 79 8.42 -13.95 12.63
CA GLY A 79 9.53 -14.24 11.72
C GLY A 79 9.08 -14.36 10.26
N GLY A 80 10.02 -14.65 9.37
CA GLY A 80 9.72 -15.07 8.00
C GLY A 80 8.99 -16.43 7.98
N LEU A 81 8.41 -16.75 6.83
CA LEU A 81 7.85 -18.06 6.54
C LEU A 81 8.94 -19.14 6.62
N ASP A 82 8.54 -20.33 7.05
CA ASP A 82 9.39 -21.51 6.89
C ASP A 82 9.57 -21.87 5.40
N ALA A 83 10.56 -22.71 5.10
CA ALA A 83 10.89 -23.07 3.72
C ALA A 83 9.68 -23.63 2.96
N LYS A 84 8.88 -24.48 3.62
CA LYS A 84 7.71 -25.11 3.01
C LYS A 84 6.64 -24.07 2.64
N SER A 85 6.28 -23.21 3.59
CA SER A 85 5.28 -22.15 3.39
C SER A 85 5.77 -21.10 2.39
N GLY A 86 7.07 -20.81 2.37
CA GLY A 86 7.67 -19.93 1.37
C GLY A 86 7.61 -20.52 -0.05
N VAL A 87 7.87 -21.83 -0.21
CA VAL A 87 7.72 -22.52 -1.50
C VAL A 87 6.26 -22.57 -1.93
N GLU A 88 5.33 -22.80 -0.98
CA GLU A 88 3.89 -22.74 -1.24
C GLU A 88 3.45 -21.35 -1.72
N LEU A 89 4.00 -20.27 -1.14
CA LEU A 89 3.75 -18.90 -1.61
C LEU A 89 4.30 -18.65 -3.02
N LEU A 90 5.51 -19.13 -3.32
CA LEU A 90 6.07 -19.04 -4.68
C LEU A 90 5.20 -19.78 -5.70
N ALA A 91 4.65 -20.95 -5.35
CA ALA A 91 3.77 -21.74 -6.21
C ALA A 91 2.46 -21.03 -6.56
N GLN A 92 2.07 -19.99 -5.82
CA GLN A 92 0.91 -19.14 -6.18
C GLN A 92 1.20 -18.23 -7.37
N HIS A 93 2.47 -17.97 -7.66
CA HIS A 93 2.91 -17.01 -8.69
C HIS A 93 3.48 -17.71 -9.93
N ILE A 94 4.20 -18.82 -9.75
CA ILE A 94 4.86 -19.55 -10.84
C ILE A 94 4.28 -20.95 -11.01
N ASP A 95 4.38 -21.49 -12.23
CA ASP A 95 3.97 -22.86 -12.54
C ASP A 95 4.61 -23.85 -11.55
N PRO A 96 3.81 -24.67 -10.83
CA PRO A 96 4.31 -25.68 -9.89
C PRO A 96 5.33 -26.65 -10.51
N VAL A 97 5.29 -26.89 -11.83
CA VAL A 97 6.29 -27.72 -12.52
C VAL A 97 7.70 -27.16 -12.38
N ARG A 98 7.85 -25.82 -12.35
CA ARG A 98 9.15 -25.17 -12.18
C ARG A 98 9.74 -25.39 -10.79
N ILE A 99 8.87 -25.65 -9.80
CA ILE A 99 9.27 -25.96 -8.42
C ILE A 99 9.58 -27.45 -8.30
N THR A 100 8.78 -28.34 -8.90
CA THR A 100 8.97 -29.79 -8.76
C THR A 100 10.19 -30.32 -9.52
N VAL A 101 10.58 -29.67 -10.62
CA VAL A 101 11.79 -30.03 -11.40
C VAL A 101 13.07 -29.62 -10.66
N ASP A 102 13.06 -28.53 -9.89
CA ASP A 102 14.20 -28.08 -9.08
C ASP A 102 13.76 -27.53 -7.71
N PRO A 103 13.37 -28.42 -6.77
CA PRO A 103 12.86 -27.99 -5.46
C PRO A 103 13.94 -27.33 -4.61
N ARG A 104 15.21 -27.70 -4.81
CA ARG A 104 16.35 -27.11 -4.09
C ARG A 104 16.53 -25.64 -4.46
N ALA A 105 16.40 -25.29 -5.74
CA ALA A 105 16.45 -23.89 -6.15
C ALA A 105 15.31 -23.06 -5.56
N ALA A 106 14.10 -23.62 -5.44
CA ALA A 106 12.98 -22.95 -4.80
C ALA A 106 13.24 -22.73 -3.29
N GLU A 107 13.73 -23.75 -2.58
CA GLU A 107 14.14 -23.62 -1.17
C GLU A 107 15.26 -22.58 -1.00
N SER A 108 16.28 -22.60 -1.86
CA SER A 108 17.35 -21.60 -1.84
C SER A 108 16.84 -20.18 -2.11
N LEU A 109 15.87 -20.00 -3.01
CA LEU A 109 15.26 -18.69 -3.22
C LEU A 109 14.51 -18.23 -1.95
N VAL A 110 13.81 -19.14 -1.26
CA VAL A 110 13.14 -18.81 0.00
C VAL A 110 14.13 -18.40 1.08
N GLU A 111 15.25 -19.11 1.19
CA GLU A 111 16.33 -18.78 2.12
C GLU A 111 16.95 -17.41 1.81
N VAL A 112 17.25 -17.13 0.53
CA VAL A 112 17.78 -15.82 0.09
C VAL A 112 16.79 -14.69 0.37
N CYS A 113 15.49 -14.94 0.22
CA CYS A 113 14.42 -14.02 0.60
C CYS A 113 14.13 -13.99 2.12
N GLN A 114 14.86 -14.75 2.93
CA GLN A 114 14.69 -14.90 4.39
C GLN A 114 13.25 -15.25 4.80
N GLY A 115 12.52 -15.97 3.94
CA GLY A 115 11.11 -16.29 4.15
C GLY A 115 10.18 -15.07 4.19
N GLN A 116 10.63 -13.86 3.82
CA GLN A 116 9.76 -12.67 3.90
C GLN A 116 8.68 -12.71 2.81
N PRO A 117 7.37 -12.69 3.16
CA PRO A 117 6.29 -12.80 2.18
C PRO A 117 6.37 -11.78 1.06
N ALA A 118 6.64 -10.50 1.39
CA ALA A 118 6.72 -9.44 0.39
C ALA A 118 7.88 -9.63 -0.60
N ALA A 119 9.05 -10.09 -0.13
CA ALA A 119 10.19 -10.39 -0.99
C ALA A 119 9.90 -11.58 -1.91
N LEU A 120 9.24 -12.61 -1.37
CA LEU A 120 8.82 -13.79 -2.14
C LEU A 120 7.75 -13.44 -3.18
N THR A 121 6.80 -12.58 -2.87
CA THR A 121 5.80 -12.07 -3.83
C THR A 121 6.47 -11.34 -4.98
N LEU A 122 7.45 -10.46 -4.71
CA LEU A 122 8.21 -9.76 -5.76
C LEU A 122 9.04 -10.72 -6.62
N ALA A 123 9.75 -11.66 -6.00
CA ALA A 123 10.53 -12.67 -6.71
C ALA A 123 9.64 -13.58 -7.56
N GLY A 124 8.51 -14.02 -7.00
CA GLY A 124 7.50 -14.84 -7.68
C GLY A 124 6.88 -14.12 -8.87
N GLY A 125 6.44 -12.88 -8.70
CA GLY A 125 5.92 -12.05 -9.79
C GLY A 125 6.94 -11.83 -10.90
N TRP A 126 8.20 -11.55 -10.54
CA TRP A 126 9.29 -11.40 -11.51
C TRP A 126 9.54 -12.67 -12.33
N LEU A 127 9.52 -13.84 -11.68
CA LEU A 127 9.66 -15.15 -12.33
C LEU A 127 8.43 -15.52 -13.17
N ALA A 128 7.23 -15.11 -12.76
CA ALA A 128 5.99 -15.33 -13.50
C ALA A 128 6.01 -14.56 -14.83
N ALA A 129 6.45 -13.30 -14.79
CA ALA A 129 6.64 -12.47 -15.98
C ALA A 129 7.77 -12.97 -16.90
N ARG A 130 8.63 -13.89 -16.44
CA ARG A 130 9.77 -14.43 -17.19
C ARG A 130 9.79 -15.96 -17.16
N PRO A 131 8.92 -16.63 -17.93
CA PRO A 131 8.81 -18.09 -17.92
C PRO A 131 10.09 -18.86 -18.27
N LYS A 132 11.02 -18.21 -19.00
CA LYS A 132 12.31 -18.78 -19.39
C LYS A 132 13.42 -18.61 -18.35
N ALA A 133 13.24 -17.78 -17.33
CA ALA A 133 14.24 -17.59 -16.29
C ALA A 133 14.26 -18.81 -15.34
N ALA A 134 15.45 -19.28 -14.94
CA ALA A 134 15.53 -20.34 -13.93
C ALA A 134 15.39 -19.76 -12.52
N VAL A 135 14.71 -20.49 -11.63
CA VAL A 135 14.60 -20.12 -10.20
C VAL A 135 15.98 -20.04 -9.57
N SER A 136 16.87 -20.97 -9.94
CA SER A 136 18.26 -21.02 -9.48
C SER A 136 19.07 -19.77 -9.86
N ASP A 137 18.80 -19.18 -11.03
CA ASP A 137 19.55 -18.01 -11.50
C ASP A 137 19.14 -16.77 -10.74
N LEU A 138 17.84 -16.61 -10.46
CA LEU A 138 17.35 -15.53 -9.60
C LEU A 138 17.92 -15.66 -8.18
N ALA A 139 17.90 -16.85 -7.59
CA ALA A 139 18.46 -17.08 -6.26
C ALA A 139 19.94 -16.68 -6.20
N LYS A 140 20.75 -17.05 -7.20
CA LYS A 140 22.16 -16.66 -7.30
C LYS A 140 22.34 -15.14 -7.43
N GLN A 141 21.52 -14.48 -8.25
CA GLN A 141 21.59 -13.03 -8.45
C GLN A 141 21.26 -12.26 -7.16
N LEU A 142 20.22 -12.67 -6.45
CA LEU A 142 19.82 -12.06 -5.18
C LEU A 142 20.79 -12.36 -4.02
N HIS A 143 21.48 -13.50 -4.09
CA HIS A 143 22.54 -13.85 -3.14
C HIS A 143 23.84 -13.06 -3.37
N ALA A 144 24.17 -12.71 -4.62
CA ALA A 144 25.38 -11.94 -4.93
C ALA A 144 25.32 -10.49 -4.41
N ASP A 145 24.12 -9.92 -4.23
CA ASP A 145 23.89 -8.56 -3.72
C ASP A 145 23.72 -8.53 -2.18
N LEU A 146 24.37 -9.47 -1.46
CA LEU A 146 24.16 -9.67 -0.01
C LEU A 146 24.60 -8.51 0.89
N ASP A 147 25.47 -7.63 0.39
CA ASP A 147 26.14 -6.61 1.19
C ASP A 147 25.30 -5.33 1.41
N GLU A 148 24.13 -5.19 0.76
CA GLU A 148 23.33 -3.96 0.81
C GLU A 148 21.90 -4.17 1.35
N GLY A 149 21.66 -3.68 2.57
CA GLY A 149 20.32 -3.37 3.09
C GLY A 149 19.43 -4.55 3.49
N ALA A 150 18.17 -4.25 3.78
CA ALA A 150 17.15 -5.26 4.09
C ALA A 150 16.84 -6.11 2.85
N VAL A 151 16.50 -7.39 3.04
CA VAL A 151 16.23 -8.33 1.94
C VAL A 151 15.11 -7.84 1.01
N LEU A 152 14.06 -7.22 1.56
CA LEU A 152 12.97 -6.67 0.77
C LEU A 152 13.44 -5.55 -0.15
N ASP A 153 14.27 -4.64 0.36
CA ASP A 153 14.80 -3.51 -0.42
C ASP A 153 15.69 -4.00 -1.56
N ARG A 154 16.48 -5.05 -1.32
CA ARG A 154 17.30 -5.69 -2.35
C ARG A 154 16.47 -6.32 -3.45
N VAL A 155 15.47 -7.13 -3.10
CA VAL A 155 14.59 -7.75 -4.09
C VAL A 155 13.81 -6.68 -4.86
N LEU A 156 13.34 -5.63 -4.16
CA LEU A 156 12.70 -4.49 -4.81
C LEU A 156 13.64 -3.79 -5.80
N ARG A 157 14.89 -3.50 -5.42
CA ARG A 157 15.90 -2.91 -6.32
C ARG A 157 16.11 -3.79 -7.55
N PHE A 158 16.30 -5.09 -7.36
CA PHE A 158 16.45 -6.04 -8.46
C PHE A 158 15.26 -6.04 -9.43
N VAL A 159 14.02 -6.08 -8.90
CA VAL A 159 12.81 -6.03 -9.72
C VAL A 159 12.69 -4.68 -10.41
N HIS A 160 12.91 -3.57 -9.70
CA HIS A 160 12.88 -2.21 -10.22
C HIS A 160 13.87 -2.02 -11.38
N ASP A 161 15.11 -2.48 -11.24
CA ASP A 161 16.17 -2.31 -12.25
C ASP A 161 15.92 -3.17 -13.50
N SER A 162 15.04 -4.18 -13.39
CA SER A 162 14.59 -4.98 -14.53
C SER A 162 13.45 -4.34 -15.34
N LEU A 163 12.88 -3.23 -14.87
CA LEU A 163 11.79 -2.52 -15.55
C LEU A 163 12.33 -1.62 -16.67
N PRO A 164 11.54 -1.39 -17.74
CA PRO A 164 11.81 -0.31 -18.68
C PRO A 164 11.94 1.03 -17.94
N GLY A 165 12.88 1.89 -18.34
CA GLY A 165 13.19 3.12 -17.60
C GLY A 165 11.99 4.06 -17.39
N SER A 166 11.04 4.09 -18.33
CA SER A 166 9.78 4.83 -18.17
C SER A 166 8.88 4.22 -17.09
N ALA A 167 8.74 2.89 -17.05
CA ALA A 167 7.96 2.18 -16.04
C ALA A 167 8.60 2.31 -14.64
N ALA A 168 9.92 2.12 -14.53
CA ALA A 168 10.66 2.31 -13.28
C ALA A 168 10.43 3.71 -12.69
N ARG A 169 10.43 4.74 -13.54
CA ARG A 169 10.11 6.10 -13.14
C ARG A 169 8.67 6.24 -12.64
N VAL A 170 7.68 5.68 -13.34
CA VAL A 170 6.28 5.73 -12.88
C VAL A 170 6.14 5.07 -11.51
N LEU A 171 6.71 3.89 -11.31
CA LEU A 171 6.70 3.18 -10.02
C LEU A 171 7.24 4.05 -8.88
N ARG A 172 8.36 4.76 -9.09
CA ARG A 172 8.92 5.71 -8.10
C ARG A 172 7.93 6.85 -7.79
N LEU A 173 7.28 7.40 -8.81
CA LEU A 173 6.32 8.49 -8.62
C LEU A 173 5.06 8.04 -7.86
N LEU A 174 4.69 6.76 -7.89
CA LEU A 174 3.57 6.24 -7.10
C LEU A 174 3.80 6.35 -5.59
N ALA A 175 5.05 6.49 -5.12
CA ALA A 175 5.34 6.81 -3.71
C ALA A 175 4.78 8.18 -3.28
N LEU A 176 4.39 9.04 -4.23
CA LEU A 176 3.76 10.34 -3.93
C LEU A 176 2.24 10.22 -3.76
N ALA A 177 1.65 9.04 -4.00
CA ALA A 177 0.22 8.82 -3.85
C ALA A 177 -0.20 8.85 -2.37
N PRO A 178 -1.27 9.57 -2.00
CA PRO A 178 -1.74 9.63 -0.62
C PRO A 178 -2.07 8.23 -0.07
N ALA A 179 -1.52 7.91 1.10
CA ALA A 179 -1.69 6.61 1.76
C ALA A 179 -1.39 5.37 0.87
N GLY A 180 -0.61 5.54 -0.21
CA GLY A 180 -0.34 4.47 -1.18
C GLY A 180 -1.53 4.10 -2.08
N ALA A 181 -2.67 4.80 -1.99
CA ALA A 181 -3.86 4.52 -2.80
C ALA A 181 -3.73 5.08 -4.22
N VAL A 182 -3.72 4.20 -5.21
CA VAL A 182 -3.46 4.53 -6.61
C VAL A 182 -4.61 4.03 -7.49
N ASP A 183 -5.17 4.93 -8.30
CA ASP A 183 -6.02 4.56 -9.42
C ASP A 183 -5.37 5.03 -10.74
N PRO A 184 -5.92 4.67 -11.91
CA PRO A 184 -5.40 5.14 -13.18
C PRO A 184 -5.34 6.67 -13.33
N GLN A 185 -6.21 7.41 -12.65
CA GLN A 185 -6.23 8.87 -12.69
C GLN A 185 -5.03 9.46 -11.94
N THR A 186 -4.77 8.95 -10.74
CA THR A 186 -3.62 9.29 -9.90
C THR A 186 -2.32 8.96 -10.64
N ALA A 187 -2.19 7.73 -11.16
CA ALA A 187 -1.01 7.29 -11.88
C ALA A 187 -0.76 8.12 -13.15
N SER A 188 -1.79 8.35 -13.97
CA SER A 188 -1.71 9.20 -15.17
C SER A 188 -1.25 10.62 -14.83
N ALA A 189 -1.77 11.21 -13.75
CA ALA A 189 -1.42 12.57 -13.35
C ALA A 189 0.02 12.67 -12.81
N LEU A 190 0.43 11.73 -11.96
CA LEU A 190 1.80 11.65 -11.44
C LEU A 190 2.81 11.46 -12.57
N ALA A 191 2.57 10.49 -13.46
CA ALA A 191 3.45 10.16 -14.57
C ALA A 191 3.44 11.20 -15.69
N GLY A 192 2.33 11.93 -15.86
CA GLY A 192 2.07 12.77 -17.02
C GLY A 192 1.86 11.97 -18.31
N CYS A 193 1.25 10.78 -18.21
CA CYS A 193 0.97 9.88 -19.33
C CYS A 193 -0.54 9.73 -19.59
N SER A 194 -0.89 9.01 -20.66
CA SER A 194 -2.28 8.70 -20.99
C SER A 194 -2.94 7.80 -19.92
N LEU A 195 -4.27 7.83 -19.81
CA LEU A 195 -4.99 6.95 -18.88
C LEU A 195 -4.87 5.46 -19.23
N GLU A 196 -4.77 5.15 -20.52
CA GLU A 196 -4.58 3.78 -21.00
C GLU A 196 -3.21 3.25 -20.58
N SER A 197 -2.15 4.02 -20.87
CA SER A 197 -0.79 3.67 -20.43
C SER A 197 -0.66 3.57 -18.92
N ALA A 198 -1.39 4.40 -18.17
CA ALA A 198 -1.41 4.31 -16.72
C ALA A 198 -2.08 3.02 -16.24
N ARG A 199 -3.18 2.56 -16.86
CA ARG A 199 -3.84 1.29 -16.51
C ARG A 199 -2.91 0.12 -16.77
N ASP A 200 -2.34 0.04 -17.98
CA ASP A 200 -1.45 -1.05 -18.36
C ASP A 200 -0.26 -1.17 -17.41
N LEU A 201 0.35 -0.03 -17.06
CA LEU A 201 1.45 -0.01 -16.08
C LEU A 201 1.03 -0.46 -14.68
N LEU A 202 -0.16 -0.08 -14.21
CA LEU A 202 -0.65 -0.52 -12.91
C LEU A 202 -0.93 -2.02 -12.88
N ASP A 203 -1.48 -2.57 -13.96
CA ASP A 203 -1.70 -4.00 -14.13
C ASP A 203 -0.38 -4.78 -14.18
N ASP A 204 0.62 -4.27 -14.93
CA ASP A 204 1.97 -4.84 -14.98
C ASP A 204 2.65 -4.83 -13.60
N PHE A 205 2.55 -3.72 -12.86
CA PHE A 205 3.09 -3.64 -11.51
C PHE A 205 2.37 -4.57 -10.53
N ALA A 206 1.05 -4.73 -10.66
CA ALA A 206 0.30 -5.68 -9.85
C ALA A 206 0.73 -7.12 -10.15
N ALA A 207 0.94 -7.49 -11.42
CA ALA A 207 1.43 -8.81 -11.82
C ALA A 207 2.84 -9.11 -11.29
N LEU A 208 3.67 -8.08 -11.10
CA LEU A 208 4.99 -8.18 -10.48
C LEU A 208 4.98 -8.17 -8.94
N GLY A 209 3.80 -8.01 -8.32
CA GLY A 209 3.68 -7.90 -6.86
C GLY A 209 4.12 -6.55 -6.29
N LEU A 210 4.35 -5.55 -7.14
CA LEU A 210 4.72 -4.18 -6.74
C LEU A 210 3.51 -3.38 -6.26
N LEU A 211 2.31 -3.77 -6.69
CA LEU A 211 1.03 -3.22 -6.26
C LEU A 211 0.07 -4.34 -5.85
N ARG A 212 -0.88 -4.03 -4.96
CA ARG A 212 -2.03 -4.89 -4.67
C ARG A 212 -3.26 -4.36 -5.39
N THR A 213 -4.05 -5.24 -6.02
CA THR A 213 -5.37 -4.90 -6.51
C THR A 213 -6.35 -4.80 -5.33
N VAL A 214 -7.07 -3.69 -5.25
CA VAL A 214 -8.09 -3.48 -4.21
C VAL A 214 -9.47 -3.77 -4.80
N ALA A 215 -10.26 -4.60 -4.12
CA ALA A 215 -11.61 -4.92 -4.55
C ALA A 215 -12.50 -3.66 -4.50
N SER A 216 -12.84 -3.13 -5.66
CA SER A 216 -13.64 -1.91 -5.82
C SER A 216 -14.41 -1.95 -7.13
N PRO A 217 -15.56 -1.25 -7.24
CA PRO A 217 -16.26 -1.08 -8.52
C PRO A 217 -15.42 -0.39 -9.60
N LEU A 218 -14.38 0.34 -9.21
CA LEU A 218 -13.44 1.01 -10.09
C LEU A 218 -12.04 0.39 -9.94
N PRO A 219 -11.22 0.34 -11.00
CA PRO A 219 -9.84 -0.12 -10.90
C PRO A 219 -9.07 0.68 -9.83
N SER A 220 -8.62 -0.03 -8.79
CA SER A 220 -7.95 0.55 -7.63
C SER A 220 -6.81 -0.36 -7.21
N TYR A 221 -5.70 0.26 -6.87
CA TYR A 221 -4.45 -0.39 -6.51
C TYR A 221 -3.89 0.27 -5.26
N GLU A 222 -3.05 -0.47 -4.56
CA GLU A 222 -2.37 0.00 -3.37
C GLU A 222 -0.88 -0.32 -3.48
N VAL A 223 -0.03 0.68 -3.24
CA VAL A 223 1.40 0.47 -2.99
C VAL A 223 1.52 -0.19 -1.61
N PRO A 224 2.01 -1.44 -1.50
CA PRO A 224 2.17 -2.08 -0.20
C PRO A 224 3.01 -1.21 0.75
N GLY A 225 2.52 -0.97 1.96
CA GLY A 225 3.17 -0.07 2.92
C GLY A 225 4.63 -0.45 3.26
N CYS A 226 4.98 -1.73 3.13
CA CYS A 226 6.36 -2.20 3.29
C CYS A 226 7.30 -1.74 2.16
N LEU A 227 6.79 -1.46 0.96
CA LEU A 227 7.57 -0.99 -0.20
C LEU A 227 7.68 0.54 -0.24
N HIS A 228 6.75 1.25 0.41
CA HIS A 228 6.67 2.71 0.33
C HIS A 228 7.98 3.43 0.72
N PRO A 229 8.66 3.10 1.85
CA PRO A 229 9.91 3.76 2.23
C PRO A 229 11.01 3.60 1.19
N ALA A 230 11.16 2.41 0.64
CA ALA A 230 12.18 2.11 -0.37
C ALA A 230 11.87 2.80 -1.70
N LEU A 231 10.60 2.84 -2.12
CA LEU A 231 10.19 3.57 -3.32
C LEU A 231 10.37 5.09 -3.16
N ALA A 232 10.07 5.64 -1.97
CA ALA A 232 10.31 7.05 -1.66
C ALA A 232 11.81 7.38 -1.72
N ALA A 233 12.66 6.55 -1.10
CA ALA A 233 14.11 6.71 -1.18
C ALA A 233 14.65 6.62 -2.62
N LEU A 234 14.10 5.72 -3.44
CA LEU A 234 14.43 5.64 -4.86
C LEU A 234 14.01 6.90 -5.63
N ALA A 235 12.82 7.44 -5.35
CA ALA A 235 12.31 8.67 -5.96
C ALA A 235 13.21 9.86 -5.61
N GLU A 236 13.56 10.04 -4.34
CA GLU A 236 14.45 11.11 -3.88
C GLU A 236 15.86 11.00 -4.46
N ARG A 237 16.38 9.78 -4.62
CA ARG A 237 17.72 9.54 -5.14
C ARG A 237 17.82 9.74 -6.66
N LEU A 238 16.78 9.39 -7.41
CA LEU A 238 16.84 9.29 -8.88
C LEU A 238 16.08 10.40 -9.63
N GLU A 239 15.10 11.06 -9.01
CA GLU A 239 14.34 12.14 -9.64
C GLU A 239 14.80 13.51 -9.13
N ARG A 240 14.70 14.53 -9.98
CA ARG A 240 15.01 15.90 -9.54
C ARG A 240 13.88 16.42 -8.64
N PRO A 241 14.18 17.21 -7.59
CA PRO A 241 13.15 17.78 -6.71
C PRO A 241 12.04 18.54 -7.46
N ALA A 242 12.40 19.28 -8.51
CA ALA A 242 11.43 19.99 -9.35
C ALA A 242 10.47 19.05 -10.12
N GLU A 243 10.93 17.85 -10.50
CA GLU A 243 10.10 16.85 -11.19
C GLU A 243 9.12 16.20 -10.21
N LEU A 244 9.56 15.91 -8.98
CA LEU A 244 8.68 15.41 -7.92
C LEU A 244 7.62 16.45 -7.56
N GLN A 245 8.00 17.73 -7.46
CA GLN A 245 7.06 18.82 -7.22
C GLN A 245 6.05 18.96 -8.37
N LEU A 246 6.49 18.87 -9.63
CA LEU A 246 5.61 18.91 -10.79
C LEU A 246 4.63 17.73 -10.82
N ALA A 247 5.09 16.51 -10.48
CA ALA A 247 4.24 15.33 -10.38
C ALA A 247 3.15 15.51 -9.30
N ARG A 248 3.53 16.00 -8.11
CA ARG A 248 2.58 16.34 -7.03
C ARG A 248 1.57 17.40 -7.48
N ALA A 249 2.02 18.45 -8.17
CA ALA A 249 1.14 19.50 -8.66
C ALA A 249 0.12 18.97 -9.68
N ARG A 250 0.55 18.14 -10.65
CA ARG A 250 -0.33 17.50 -11.62
C ARG A 250 -1.35 16.58 -10.95
N MET A 251 -0.92 15.79 -9.98
CA MET A 251 -1.81 14.93 -9.19
C MET A 251 -2.88 15.75 -8.46
N LEU A 252 -2.47 16.82 -7.75
CA LEU A 252 -3.39 17.67 -7.01
C LEU A 252 -4.39 18.36 -7.95
N GLU A 253 -3.91 18.91 -9.07
CA GLU A 253 -4.76 19.51 -10.09
C GLU A 253 -5.78 18.50 -10.64
N ARG A 254 -5.34 17.28 -10.93
CA ARG A 254 -6.21 16.19 -11.40
C ARG A 254 -7.29 15.86 -10.37
N THR A 255 -6.93 15.74 -9.09
CA THR A 255 -7.86 15.44 -8.00
C THR A 255 -8.90 16.55 -7.84
N VAL A 256 -8.48 17.83 -7.88
CA VAL A 256 -9.40 18.97 -7.80
C VAL A 256 -10.37 18.98 -8.97
N ARG A 257 -9.90 18.75 -10.21
CA ARG A 257 -10.76 18.68 -11.39
C ARG A 257 -11.76 17.52 -11.32
N LEU A 258 -11.35 16.36 -10.79
CA LEU A 258 -12.26 15.23 -10.57
C LEU A 258 -13.30 15.54 -9.50
N LEU A 259 -12.92 16.18 -8.40
CA LEU A 259 -13.87 16.62 -7.37
C LEU A 259 -14.91 17.62 -7.92
N GLN A 260 -14.46 18.57 -8.76
CA GLN A 260 -15.36 19.47 -9.48
C GLN A 260 -16.31 18.72 -10.43
N SER A 261 -15.81 17.69 -11.12
CA SER A 261 -16.65 16.82 -11.96
C SER A 261 -17.67 16.03 -11.14
N CYS A 262 -17.27 15.47 -9.99
CA CYS A 262 -18.17 14.80 -9.06
C CYS A 262 -19.31 15.72 -8.65
N ARG A 263 -18.98 16.94 -8.21
CA ARG A 263 -19.99 17.94 -7.83
C ARG A 263 -20.92 18.26 -9.00
N ALA A 264 -20.37 18.48 -10.19
CA ALA A 264 -21.15 18.85 -11.36
C ALA A 264 -22.11 17.75 -11.83
N ILE A 265 -21.72 16.46 -11.73
CA ILE A 265 -22.60 15.35 -12.12
C ILE A 265 -23.69 15.05 -11.08
N THR A 266 -23.49 15.46 -9.82
CA THR A 266 -24.49 15.33 -8.75
C THR A 266 -25.43 16.53 -8.65
N GLU A 267 -25.01 17.73 -9.09
CA GLU A 267 -25.80 18.96 -9.11
C GLU A 267 -26.38 19.22 -10.53
N THR A 268 -27.33 18.39 -10.99
CA THR A 268 -27.88 18.46 -12.36
C THR A 268 -28.87 19.58 -12.63
N ASP A 269 -29.24 20.35 -11.61
CA ASP A 269 -30.35 21.30 -11.66
C ASP A 269 -30.04 22.57 -12.47
N SER A 270 -28.77 22.83 -12.78
CA SER A 270 -28.33 24.02 -13.51
C SER A 270 -27.86 23.68 -14.94
N ALA A 271 -28.29 24.48 -15.93
CA ALA A 271 -27.83 24.36 -17.31
C ALA A 271 -26.33 24.68 -17.45
N GLU A 272 -25.83 25.62 -16.65
CA GLU A 272 -24.42 26.03 -16.62
C GLU A 272 -23.51 24.89 -16.11
N THR A 273 -23.98 24.10 -15.13
CA THR A 273 -23.25 22.93 -14.61
C THR A 273 -23.12 21.84 -15.67
N ARG A 274 -24.18 21.62 -16.47
CA ARG A 274 -24.17 20.66 -17.59
C ARG A 274 -23.21 21.07 -18.70
N GLU A 275 -23.15 22.35 -19.03
CA GLU A 275 -22.22 22.89 -20.04
C GLU A 275 -20.77 22.79 -19.57
N ARG A 276 -20.49 23.12 -18.30
CA ARG A 276 -19.16 22.93 -17.67
C ARG A 276 -18.73 21.47 -17.63
N LEU A 277 -19.63 20.53 -17.35
CA LEU A 277 -19.31 19.10 -17.42
C LEU A 277 -19.01 18.67 -18.87
N GLY A 278 -19.76 19.22 -19.83
CA GLY A 278 -19.58 19.01 -21.26
C GLY A 278 -18.29 19.59 -21.86
N SER A 279 -17.57 20.46 -21.15
CA SER A 279 -16.29 21.02 -21.59
C SER A 279 -15.06 20.32 -20.99
N LEU A 280 -15.22 19.48 -19.96
CA LEU A 280 -14.12 18.73 -19.36
C LEU A 280 -13.55 17.67 -20.32
N PRO A 281 -12.27 17.32 -20.30
CA PRO A 281 -11.75 16.17 -21.05
C PRO A 281 -12.48 14.86 -20.68
N PRO A 282 -12.65 13.89 -21.60
CA PRO A 282 -13.33 12.62 -21.31
C PRO A 282 -12.76 11.87 -20.10
N GLY A 283 -11.43 11.90 -19.95
CA GLY A 283 -10.73 11.31 -18.79
C GLY A 283 -10.99 12.01 -17.45
N LEU A 284 -11.68 13.15 -17.43
CA LEU A 284 -12.08 13.90 -16.24
C LEU A 284 -13.59 13.87 -16.00
N ARG A 285 -14.36 13.10 -16.79
CA ARG A 285 -15.81 12.97 -16.63
C ARG A 285 -16.14 11.62 -16.04
N PHE A 286 -17.03 11.61 -15.06
CA PHE A 286 -17.67 10.38 -14.61
C PHE A 286 -18.79 9.97 -15.58
N PRO A 287 -18.98 8.67 -15.85
CA PRO A 287 -20.02 8.20 -16.77
C PRO A 287 -21.44 8.38 -16.19
N HIS A 288 -21.59 8.36 -14.87
CA HIS A 288 -22.87 8.54 -14.17
C HIS A 288 -22.65 8.96 -12.70
N PRO A 289 -23.64 9.57 -12.03
CA PRO A 289 -23.52 10.04 -10.64
C PRO A 289 -23.06 8.96 -9.66
N ARG A 290 -23.51 7.71 -9.85
CA ARG A 290 -23.10 6.58 -8.99
C ARG A 290 -21.58 6.29 -9.06
N ALA A 291 -20.92 6.55 -10.20
CA ALA A 291 -19.47 6.37 -10.31
C ALA A 291 -18.71 7.48 -9.60
N ALA A 292 -19.26 8.70 -9.59
CA ALA A 292 -18.71 9.82 -8.81
C ALA A 292 -18.84 9.57 -7.29
N ASP A 293 -20.00 9.09 -6.82
CA ASP A 293 -20.19 8.70 -5.41
C ASP A 293 -19.22 7.56 -5.00
N GLN A 294 -19.09 6.53 -5.84
CA GLN A 294 -18.14 5.44 -5.60
C GLN A 294 -16.70 5.92 -5.53
N TRP A 295 -16.29 6.82 -6.44
CA TRP A 295 -14.95 7.40 -6.41
C TRP A 295 -14.73 8.23 -5.15
N LEU A 296 -15.70 9.05 -4.72
CA LEU A 296 -15.60 9.85 -3.49
C LEU A 296 -15.48 8.98 -2.23
N ARG A 297 -16.20 7.86 -2.15
CA ARG A 297 -16.14 6.93 -1.01
C ARG A 297 -14.83 6.15 -0.93
N ALA A 298 -14.12 6.03 -2.04
CA ALA A 298 -12.86 5.28 -2.12
C ALA A 298 -11.62 6.15 -1.85
N ARG A 299 -11.80 7.42 -1.48
CA ARG A 299 -10.73 8.42 -1.29
C ARG A 299 -10.64 8.91 0.15
#